data_AF-A0A7H8JSJ7-F1
#
_entry.id   AF-A0A7H8JSJ7-F1
#
_cell.length_a   1.000
_cell.length_b   1.000
_cell.length_c   1.000
_cell.angle_alpha   90.00
_cell.angle_beta   90.00
_cell.angle_gamma   90.00
#
_symmetry.space_group_name_H-M   'P 1'
#
loop_
_entity.id
_entity.type
_entity.pdbx_description
1 polymer ?
#
loop_
_entity_poly.entity_id
_entity_poly.type
_entity_poly.pdbx_seq_one_letter_code
_entity_poly.pdbx_strand_id
1 'polypeptide(L)' 'MDSFVFVKSTCSANGMDCVEVARNIPHVVAIRDSKRTDSPVIQVSPQSWTAFAHNLRTETPLN' A
#
# COMPACT_ATOMS: atom_id res chain seq x y z
N MET A 1 8.61 14.45 14.84
CA MET A 1 8.90 13.44 13.82
C MET A 1 7.61 12.72 13.56
N ASP A 2 6.93 13.04 12.47
CA ASP A 2 5.68 12.35 12.13
C ASP A 2 5.98 10.90 11.76
N SER A 3 5.26 9.97 12.38
CA SER A 3 5.38 8.55 12.11
C SER A 3 4.28 8.09 11.16
N PHE A 4 4.54 7.02 10.40
CA PHE A 4 3.54 6.41 9.54
C PHE A 4 2.46 5.72 10.38
N VAL A 5 1.19 6.02 10.09
CA VAL A 5 0.02 5.33 10.64
C VAL A 5 -0.48 4.36 9.58
N PHE A 6 -0.12 3.08 9.73
CA PHE A 6 -0.45 2.02 8.78
C PHE A 6 -1.87 1.50 8.96
N VAL A 7 -2.58 1.35 7.84
CA VAL A 7 -3.92 0.76 7.79
C VAL A 7 -3.89 -0.53 6.97
N LYS A 8 -4.40 -1.61 7.54
CA LYS A 8 -4.52 -2.93 6.91
C LYS A 8 -5.79 -2.99 6.05
N SER A 9 -5.70 -3.66 4.89
CA SER A 9 -6.85 -3.89 4.00
C SER A 9 -7.91 -4.81 4.64
N THR A 10 -9.19 -4.55 4.39
CA THR A 10 -10.31 -5.41 4.81
C THR A 10 -10.42 -6.71 3.98
N CYS A 11 -9.79 -6.77 2.80
CA CYS A 11 -9.76 -7.97 1.95
C CYS A 11 -8.77 -9.05 2.43
N SER A 12 -8.20 -8.86 3.61
CA SER A 12 -7.22 -9.74 4.27
C SER A 12 -7.79 -11.06 4.80
N ALA A 13 -8.82 -11.62 4.15
CA ALA A 13 -9.44 -12.87 4.57
C ALA A 13 -8.38 -13.99 4.55
N ASN A 14 -8.28 -14.73 5.66
CA ASN A 14 -7.32 -15.82 5.90
C ASN A 14 -5.86 -15.40 6.17
N GLY A 15 -5.55 -14.11 6.31
CA GLY A 15 -4.28 -13.65 6.92
C GLY A 15 -3.00 -13.95 6.15
N MET A 16 -3.07 -14.36 4.88
CA MET A 16 -1.90 -14.86 4.16
C MET A 16 -1.16 -13.84 3.28
N ASP A 17 -1.73 -12.69 2.89
CA ASP A 17 -1.05 -11.77 1.94
C ASP A 17 -1.40 -10.30 2.17
N CYS A 18 -1.19 -9.80 3.39
CA CYS A 18 -1.66 -8.46 3.75
C CYS A 18 -0.54 -7.42 3.59
N VAL A 19 -0.81 -6.41 2.76
CA VAL A 19 -0.06 -5.15 2.75
C VAL A 19 -0.76 -4.13 3.64
N GLU A 20 0.02 -3.27 4.31
CA GLU A 20 -0.49 -2.10 5.02
C GLU A 20 -0.01 -0.82 4.33
N VAL A 21 -0.88 0.19 4.32
CA VAL A 21 -0.57 1.46 3.66
C VAL A 21 -0.78 2.62 4.63
N ALA A 22 0.19 3.54 4.69
CA ALA A 22 0.10 4.79 5.42
C ALA A 22 0.08 5.97 4.44
N ARG A 23 -0.85 6.92 4.67
CA ARG A 23 -1.06 8.12 3.84
C ARG A 23 -1.16 9.40 4.67
N ASN A 24 -0.83 9.33 5.96
CA ASN A 24 -0.96 10.43 6.91
C ASN A 24 0.18 11.46 6.80
N ILE A 25 1.23 11.16 6.03
CA ILE A 25 2.37 12.04 5.81
C ILE A 25 2.25 12.70 4.43
N PRO A 26 2.37 14.03 4.32
CA PRO A 26 2.33 14.71 3.03
C PRO A 26 3.39 14.18 2.05
N HIS A 27 3.05 14.18 0.76
CA HIS A 27 3.95 13.82 -0.35
C HIS A 27 4.49 12.38 -0.38
N VAL A 28 4.05 11.50 0.52
CA VAL A 28 4.51 10.11 0.55
C VAL A 28 3.36 9.15 0.83
N VAL A 29 3.41 8.00 0.17
CA VAL A 29 2.61 6.82 0.49
C VAL A 29 3.59 5.74 0.92
N ALA A 30 3.47 5.28 2.16
CA ALA A 30 4.29 4.24 2.72
C ALA A 30 3.56 2.90 2.66
N ILE A 31 4.25 1.86 2.20
CA ILE A 31 3.73 0.51 2.01
C ILE A 31 4.66 -0.45 2.73
N ARG A 32 4.10 -1.37 3.51
CA ARG A 32 4.87 -2.46 4.12
C ARG A 32 4.11 -3.76 4.10
N ASP A 33 4.86 -4.84 4.26
CA ASP A 33 4.33 -6.16 4.53
C ASP A 33 3.78 -6.23 5.97
N SER A 34 2.55 -6.71 6.15
CA SER A 34 1.94 -6.83 7.49
C SER A 34 2.64 -7.86 8.38
N LYS A 35 3.34 -8.84 7.80
CA LYS A 35 3.98 -9.96 8.51
C LYS A 35 5.42 -9.65 8.90
N ARG A 36 6.05 -8.67 8.24
CA ARG A 36 7.43 -8.24 8.47
C ARG A 36 7.49 -6.75 8.79
N THR A 37 6.97 -6.38 9.95
CA THR A 37 6.87 -4.97 10.39
C THR A 37 8.22 -4.32 10.70
N ASP A 38 9.25 -5.13 10.89
CA ASP A 38 10.66 -4.79 11.08
C ASP A 38 11.44 -4.62 9.76
N SER A 39 10.83 -4.96 8.62
CA SER A 39 11.45 -4.83 7.30
C SER A 39 11.27 -3.43 6.70
N PRO A 40 12.11 -3.05 5.70
CA PRO A 40 12.05 -1.72 5.09
C PRO A 40 10.67 -1.37 4.51
N VAL A 41 10.26 -0.12 4.74
CA VAL A 41 9.02 0.45 4.18
C VAL A 41 9.30 0.98 2.78
N ILE A 42 8.48 0.56 1.81
CA ILE A 42 8.52 1.11 0.45
C ILE A 42 7.80 2.45 0.47
N GLN A 43 8.45 3.50 -0.04
CA GLN A 43 7.87 4.84 -0.13
C GLN A 43 7.72 5.26 -1.59
N VAL A 44 6.53 5.74 -1.95
CA VAL A 44 6.23 6.24 -3.28
C VAL A 44 5.54 7.59 -3.22
N SER A 45 5.57 8.34 -4.32
CA SER A 45 4.79 9.57 -4.43
C SER A 45 3.28 9.26 -4.51
N PRO A 46 2.40 10.18 -4.07
CA PRO A 46 0.96 10.05 -4.25
C PRO A 46 0.54 9.91 -5.72
N GLN A 47 1.29 10.53 -6.65
CA GLN A 47 1.03 10.43 -8.08
C GLN A 47 1.31 9.01 -8.60
N SER A 48 2.45 8.43 -8.22
CA SER A 48 2.81 7.05 -8.59
C SER A 48 1.82 6.05 -8.01
N TRP A 49 1.40 6.23 -6.74
CA TRP A 49 0.38 5.39 -6.11
C TRP A 49 -0.95 5.44 -6.86
N THR A 50 -1.38 6.64 -7.27
CA THR A 50 -2.63 6.83 -8.02
C THR A 50 -2.57 6.18 -9.39
N ALA A 51 -1.48 6.35 -10.11
CA ALA A 51 -1.26 5.73 -11.41
C ALA A 51 -1.26 4.19 -11.31
N PHE A 52 -0.55 3.63 -10.32
CA PHE A 52 -0.54 2.20 -10.03
C PHE A 52 -1.96 1.66 -9.78
N ALA A 53 -2.70 2.29 -8.87
CA ALA A 53 -4.05 1.84 -8.53
C ALA A 53 -5.04 1.99 -9.69
N HIS A 54 -4.86 3.01 -10.54
CA HIS A 54 -5.63 3.17 -11.76
C HIS A 54 -5.39 2.00 -12.72
N ASN A 55 -4.12 1.69 -13.02
CA ASN A 55 -3.75 0.61 -13.92
C ASN A 55 -4.35 -0.74 -13.49
N LEU A 56 -4.28 -1.07 -12.19
CA LEU A 56 -4.88 -2.30 -11.64
C LEU A 56 -6.39 -2.42 -11.84
N ARG A 57 -7.11 -1.29 -11.94
CA ARG A 57 -8.57 -1.29 -12.15
C ARG A 57 -8.96 -1.34 -13.63
N THR A 58 -8.06 -0.90 -14.50
CA THR A 58 -8.29 -0.80 -15.95
C THR A 58 -7.70 -1.95 -16.74
N GLU A 59 -7.00 -2.88 -16.11
CA GLU A 59 -6.68 -4.17 -16.72
C GLU A 59 -7.98 -4.93 -16.99
N THR A 60 -8.54 -4.73 -18.18
CA THR A 60 -9.46 -5.68 -18.80
C THR A 60 -8.73 -7.01 -18.88
N PRO A 61 -9.25 -8.11 -18.32
CA PRO A 61 -8.61 -9.41 -18.50
C PRO A 61 -8.51 -9.68 -20.00
N LEU A 62 -7.29 -9.85 -20.49
CA LEU A 62 -7.04 -10.28 -21.86
C LEU A 62 -7.71 -11.65 -22.01
N ASN A 63 -8.80 -11.70 -22.80
CA ASN A 63 -9.37 -12.93 -23.31
C ASN A 63 -8.79 -13.22 -24.68
#